data_AF-F9VVE5-F1
#
_entry.id   AF-F9VVE5-F1
#
_cell.length_a   1.000
_cell.length_b   1.000
_cell.length_c   1.000
_cell.angle_alpha   90.00
_cell.angle_beta   90.00
_cell.angle_gamma   90.00
#
_symmetry.space_group_name_H-M   'P 1'
#
loop_
_entity.id
_entity.type
_entity.pdbx_description
1 polymer ?
#
loop_
_entity_poly.entity_id
_entity_poly.type
_entity_poly.pdbx_seq_one_letter_code
_entity_poly.pdbx_strand_id
1 'polypeptide(L)'
;MRRPDGLQLDPNEVAFLDALLFSLVRRCAAGGWTPSPAAESFIRLIRSVASSLAEHNRSADATDASGEVVEEPPSVHDLVDTREAGQLLGITPAGVRQLIRRGQLTAYQLNGRWVVAAADVVARAERRAG
;
A
#
# COMPACT_ATOMS: atom_id res chain seq x y z
N MET A 1 -28.69 1.81 22.91
CA MET A 1 -27.78 2.12 21.79
C MET A 1 -26.64 1.12 21.80
N ARG A 2 -26.65 0.11 20.92
CA ARG A 2 -25.52 -0.82 20.77
C ARG A 2 -24.38 -0.04 20.13
N ARG A 3 -23.22 0.06 20.78
CA ARG A 3 -21.98 0.44 20.08
C ARG A 3 -21.78 -0.60 18.98
N PRO A 4 -21.57 -0.22 17.71
CA PRO A 4 -21.14 -1.19 16.73
C PRO A 4 -19.81 -1.78 17.22
N ASP A 5 -19.70 -3.11 17.19
CA ASP A 5 -18.45 -3.81 17.47
C ASP A 5 -17.35 -3.15 16.64
N GLY A 6 -16.35 -2.59 17.32
CA GLY A 6 -15.30 -1.83 16.66
C GLY A 6 -14.51 -2.75 15.75
N LEU A 7 -14.41 -2.40 14.47
CA LEU A 7 -13.49 -3.05 13.55
C LEU A 7 -12.06 -2.77 14.05
N GLN A 8 -11.38 -3.81 14.55
CA GLN A 8 -9.97 -3.71 14.88
C GLN A 8 -9.17 -3.87 13.59
N LEU A 9 -8.43 -2.82 13.25
CA LEU A 9 -7.51 -2.83 12.12
C LEU A 9 -6.09 -2.88 12.68
N ASP A 10 -5.27 -3.77 12.13
CA ASP A 10 -3.84 -3.78 12.39
C ASP A 10 -3.14 -2.60 11.68
N PRO A 11 -1.89 -2.26 12.04
CA PRO A 11 -1.19 -1.12 11.44
C PRO A 11 -1.05 -1.18 9.92
N ASN A 12 -0.91 -2.38 9.34
CA ASN A 12 -0.84 -2.54 7.89
C ASN A 12 -2.22 -2.32 7.25
N GLU A 13 -3.28 -2.78 7.89
CA GLU A 13 -4.66 -2.55 7.43
C GLU A 13 -5.02 -1.06 7.47
N VAL A 14 -4.55 -0.31 8.48
CA VAL A 14 -4.72 1.14 8.56
C VAL A 14 -3.95 1.87 7.45
N ALA A 15 -2.69 1.49 7.21
CA ALA A 15 -1.90 2.06 6.12
C ALA A 15 -2.50 1.78 4.74
N PHE A 16 -3.01 0.55 4.55
CA PHE A 16 -3.75 0.16 3.35
C PHE A 16 -5.00 1.01 3.14
N LEU A 17 -5.77 1.24 4.20
CA LEU A 17 -7.00 2.03 4.12
C LEU A 17 -6.70 3.50 3.74
N ASP A 18 -5.63 4.11 4.26
CA ASP A 18 -5.21 5.46 3.84
C ASP A 18 -4.86 5.50 2.35
N ALA A 19 -4.05 4.55 1.86
CA ALA A 19 -3.67 4.46 0.44
C ALA A 19 -4.89 4.28 -0.48
N LEU A 20 -5.84 3.44 -0.10
CA LEU A 20 -7.09 3.23 -0.84
C LEU A 20 -7.94 4.51 -0.89
N LEU A 21 -8.15 5.15 0.26
CA LEU A 21 -8.95 6.37 0.36
C LEU A 21 -8.32 7.51 -0.45
N PHE A 22 -7.00 7.64 -0.41
CA PHE A 22 -6.28 8.63 -1.21
C PHE A 22 -6.50 8.41 -2.72
N SER A 23 -6.38 7.15 -3.17
CA SER A 23 -6.59 6.78 -4.57
C SER A 23 -8.02 7.09 -5.04
N LEU A 24 -9.01 6.80 -4.19
CA LEU A 24 -10.42 7.12 -4.45
C LEU A 24 -10.66 8.63 -4.59
N VAL A 25 -10.13 9.45 -3.68
CA VAL A 25 -10.30 10.91 -3.75
C VAL A 25 -9.69 11.47 -5.04
N ARG A 26 -8.50 11.00 -5.42
CA ARG A 26 -7.85 11.47 -6.66
C ARG A 26 -8.64 11.12 -7.91
N ARG A 27 -9.23 9.92 -7.96
CA ARG A 27 -10.09 9.51 -9.07
C ARG A 27 -11.40 10.30 -9.12
N CYS A 28 -12.01 10.56 -7.98
CA CYS A 28 -13.19 11.42 -7.88
C CYS A 28 -12.86 12.84 -8.39
N ALA A 29 -11.74 13.42 -7.97
CA ALA A 29 -11.29 14.73 -8.44
C ALA A 29 -11.07 14.77 -9.96
N ALA A 30 -10.49 13.71 -10.56
CA ALA A 30 -10.33 13.59 -12.00
C ALA A 30 -11.67 13.51 -12.77
N GLY A 31 -12.72 13.01 -12.11
CA GLY A 31 -14.08 12.99 -12.64
C GLY A 31 -14.90 14.26 -12.33
N GLY A 32 -14.34 15.25 -11.62
CA GLY A 32 -15.04 16.45 -11.17
C GLY A 32 -15.91 16.26 -9.91
N TRP A 33 -15.76 15.15 -9.20
CA TRP A 33 -16.50 14.85 -7.98
C TRP A 33 -15.68 15.27 -6.76
N THR A 34 -16.24 16.14 -5.92
CA THR A 34 -15.62 16.54 -4.66
C THR A 34 -16.11 15.65 -3.51
N PRO A 35 -15.21 15.14 -2.64
CA PRO A 35 -15.59 14.41 -1.44
C PRO A 35 -16.50 15.26 -0.54
N SER A 36 -17.40 14.61 0.20
CA SER A 36 -18.20 15.33 1.19
C SER A 36 -17.33 15.76 2.39
N PRO A 37 -17.71 16.81 3.15
CA PRO A 37 -16.97 17.25 4.33
C PRO A 37 -16.79 16.15 5.39
N ALA A 38 -17.75 15.22 5.47
CA ALA A 38 -17.67 14.05 6.33
C ALA A 38 -16.58 13.07 5.85
N ALA A 39 -16.48 12.83 4.55
CA ALA A 39 -15.45 11.98 3.96
C ALA A 39 -14.05 12.58 4.17
N GLU A 40 -13.87 13.89 3.95
CA GLU A 40 -12.59 14.57 4.20
C GLU A 40 -12.13 14.46 5.66
N SER A 41 -13.07 14.59 6.60
CA SER A 41 -12.78 14.47 8.02
C SER A 41 -12.38 13.03 8.38
N PHE A 42 -13.07 12.04 7.79
CA PHE A 42 -12.73 10.63 7.98
C PHE A 42 -11.36 10.29 7.39
N ILE A 43 -11.03 10.78 6.20
CA ILE A 43 -9.74 10.57 5.55
C ILE A 43 -8.60 11.18 6.39
N ARG A 44 -8.79 12.41 6.89
CA ARG A 44 -7.81 13.04 7.79
C ARG A 44 -7.57 12.22 9.05
N LEU A 45 -8.63 11.64 9.62
CA LEU A 45 -8.53 10.80 10.80
C LEU A 45 -7.69 9.55 10.49
N ILE A 46 -8.04 8.79 9.45
CA ILE A 46 -7.33 7.57 9.06
C ILE A 46 -5.86 7.87 8.77
N ARG A 47 -5.57 8.94 8.02
CA ARG A 47 -4.19 9.37 7.74
C ARG A 47 -3.42 9.70 9.00
N SER A 48 -4.03 10.44 9.93
CA SER A 48 -3.39 10.77 11.21
C SER A 48 -3.03 9.51 11.99
N VAL A 49 -3.92 8.52 12.02
CA VAL A 49 -3.65 7.25 12.71
C VAL A 49 -2.55 6.47 12.01
N ALA A 50 -2.57 6.39 10.67
CA ALA A 50 -1.53 5.73 9.88
C ALA A 50 -0.14 6.35 10.14
N SER A 51 -0.03 7.68 10.12
CA SER A 51 1.23 8.39 10.41
C SER A 51 1.74 8.12 11.83
N SER A 52 0.84 8.19 12.84
CA SER A 52 1.21 7.91 14.23
C SER A 52 1.70 6.47 14.42
N LEU A 53 1.07 5.50 13.75
CA LEU A 53 1.49 4.09 13.81
C LEU A 53 2.84 3.87 13.10
N ALA A 54 3.07 4.54 11.97
CA ALA A 54 4.37 4.51 11.30
C ALA A 54 5.49 5.13 12.14
N GLU A 55 5.22 6.18 12.91
CA GLU A 55 6.16 6.76 13.88
C GLU A 55 6.49 5.82 15.03
N HIS A 56 5.48 5.16 15.59
CA HIS A 56 5.68 4.19 16.68
C HIS A 56 6.48 2.97 16.23
N ASN A 57 6.26 2.46 15.01
CA ASN A 57 7.04 1.36 14.45
C ASN A 57 8.49 1.77 14.16
N ARG A 58 8.74 3.00 13.70
CA ARG A 58 10.11 3.53 13.51
C ARG A 58 10.92 3.64 14.82
N SER A 59 10.26 3.76 15.97
CA SER A 59 10.91 3.76 17.29
C SER A 59 11.33 2.37 17.76
N ALA A 60 10.66 1.32 17.28
CA ALA A 60 10.94 -0.07 17.65
C ALA A 60 11.97 -0.76 16.75
N ASP A 61 12.18 -0.25 15.54
CA ASP A 61 13.03 -0.88 14.52
C ASP A 61 14.08 0.12 14.00
N ALA A 62 15.01 0.49 14.88
CA ALA A 62 16.14 1.35 14.52
C ALA A 62 17.33 0.49 14.07
N THR A 63 17.34 0.09 12.81
CA THR A 63 18.57 -0.11 12.02
C THR A 63 18.30 0.35 10.58
N ASP A 64 19.00 1.45 10.25
CA ASP A 64 19.19 2.15 8.98
C ASP A 64 18.72 1.49 7.66
N ALA A 65 17.99 2.26 6.84
CA ALA A 65 18.59 2.93 5.67
C ALA A 65 17.59 3.85 4.95
N SER A 66 18.06 5.06 4.66
CA SER A 66 17.40 6.17 3.95
C SER A 66 17.12 5.87 2.47
N GLY A 67 16.06 6.48 1.94
CA GLY A 67 15.80 6.53 0.50
C GLY A 67 14.42 7.09 0.16
N GLU A 68 14.32 8.42 0.12
CA GLU A 68 13.13 9.16 -0.31
C GLU A 68 12.93 9.06 -1.83
N VAL A 69 11.78 8.52 -2.26
CA VAL A 69 11.18 8.81 -3.56
C VAL A 69 9.68 9.01 -3.33
N VAL A 70 9.23 10.21 -3.64
CA VAL A 70 7.82 10.60 -3.67
C VAL A 70 7.20 9.97 -4.91
N GLU A 71 6.58 8.80 -4.79
CA GLU A 71 5.77 8.22 -5.86
C GLU A 71 4.40 7.79 -5.35
N GLU A 72 3.41 8.27 -6.07
CA GLU A 72 1.98 7.99 -6.04
C GLU A 72 1.60 6.61 -5.45
N PRO A 73 0.73 6.54 -4.41
CA PRO A 73 0.28 5.25 -3.89
C PRO A 73 -0.46 4.48 -4.99
N PRO A 74 -0.06 3.23 -5.30
CA PRO A 74 -0.75 2.38 -6.26
C PRO A 74 -2.18 2.10 -5.77
N SER A 75 -3.15 2.11 -6.67
CA SER A 75 -4.55 1.83 -6.32
C SER A 75 -4.68 0.37 -5.83
N VAL A 76 -5.73 0.05 -5.07
CA VAL A 76 -6.03 -1.35 -4.68
C VAL A 76 -6.35 -2.25 -5.89
N HIS A 77 -6.65 -1.65 -7.04
CA HIS A 77 -6.73 -2.32 -8.34
C HIS A 77 -5.37 -2.51 -9.02
N ASP A 78 -4.30 -1.96 -8.45
CA ASP A 78 -2.91 -2.10 -8.86
C ASP A 78 -2.11 -2.95 -7.85
N LEU A 79 -2.78 -3.83 -7.09
CA LEU A 79 -2.13 -4.81 -6.22
C LEU A 79 -2.29 -6.20 -6.82
N VAL A 80 -1.15 -6.82 -7.11
CA VAL A 80 -1.08 -8.17 -7.70
C VAL A 80 -0.55 -9.15 -6.67
N ASP A 81 -1.05 -10.39 -6.71
CA ASP A 81 -0.51 -11.44 -5.84
C ASP A 81 0.88 -11.89 -6.33
N THR A 82 1.61 -12.63 -5.48
CA THR A 82 2.95 -13.14 -5.86
C THR A 82 2.97 -14.05 -7.09
N ARG A 83 1.83 -14.64 -7.48
CA ARG A 83 1.73 -15.49 -8.67
C ARG A 83 1.59 -14.62 -9.93
N GLU A 84 0.71 -13.64 -9.90
CA GLU A 84 0.48 -12.68 -10.98
C GLU A 84 1.72 -11.79 -11.20
N ALA A 85 2.35 -11.30 -10.13
CA ALA A 85 3.64 -10.59 -10.21
C ALA A 85 4.74 -11.44 -10.88
N GLY A 86 4.74 -12.75 -10.63
CA GLY A 86 5.68 -13.69 -11.24
C GLY A 86 5.47 -13.82 -12.75
N GLN A 87 4.21 -13.85 -13.20
CA GLN A 87 3.88 -13.89 -14.63
C GLN A 87 4.33 -12.61 -15.34
N LEU A 88 4.10 -11.45 -14.74
CA LEU A 88 4.50 -10.15 -15.30
C LEU A 88 6.03 -10.00 -15.40
N LEU A 89 6.78 -10.50 -14.40
CA LEU A 89 8.24 -10.44 -14.37
C LEU A 89 8.94 -11.59 -15.11
N GLY A 90 8.19 -12.59 -15.56
CA GLY A 90 8.73 -13.84 -16.11
C GLY A 90 9.56 -14.64 -15.10
N ILE A 91 9.21 -14.61 -13.81
CA ILE A 91 9.92 -15.34 -12.74
C ILE A 91 8.96 -16.19 -11.90
N THR A 92 9.53 -17.09 -11.09
CA THR A 92 8.72 -17.91 -10.16
C THR A 92 8.18 -17.07 -9.00
N PRO A 93 7.03 -17.45 -8.40
CA PRO A 93 6.50 -16.78 -7.20
C PRO A 93 7.47 -16.81 -6.01
N ALA A 94 8.32 -17.84 -5.93
CA ALA A 94 9.41 -17.91 -4.95
C ALA A 94 10.47 -16.81 -5.19
N GLY A 95 10.80 -16.54 -6.45
CA GLY A 95 11.64 -15.42 -6.85
C GLY A 95 11.02 -14.07 -6.48
N VAL A 96 9.71 -13.89 -6.67
CA VAL A 96 9.00 -12.68 -6.22
C VAL A 96 9.14 -12.49 -4.70
N ARG A 97 8.91 -13.54 -3.90
CA ARG A 97 9.12 -13.47 -2.43
C ARG A 97 10.56 -13.14 -2.06
N GLN A 98 11.53 -13.59 -2.84
CA GLN A 98 12.92 -13.24 -2.62
C GLN A 98 13.19 -11.75 -2.90
N LEU A 99 12.54 -11.17 -3.91
CA LEU A 99 12.61 -9.72 -4.18
C LEU A 99 11.96 -8.90 -3.07
N ILE A 100 10.79 -9.35 -2.59
CA ILE A 100 10.09 -8.75 -1.44
C ILE A 100 11.00 -8.76 -0.20
N ARG A 101 11.58 -9.92 0.14
CA ARG A 101 12.51 -10.05 1.27
C ARG A 101 13.76 -9.17 1.16
N ARG A 102 14.15 -8.80 -0.07
CA ARG A 102 15.28 -7.91 -0.34
C ARG A 102 14.87 -6.43 -0.42
N GLY A 103 13.59 -6.10 -0.17
CA GLY A 103 13.06 -4.74 -0.28
C GLY A 103 13.03 -4.19 -1.70
N GLN A 104 13.10 -5.05 -2.72
CA GLN A 104 13.14 -4.62 -4.13
C GLN A 104 11.76 -4.44 -4.77
N LEU A 105 10.70 -4.80 -4.05
CA LEU A 105 9.31 -4.63 -4.43
C LEU A 105 8.52 -4.23 -3.18
N THR A 106 7.70 -3.20 -3.28
CA THR A 106 6.77 -2.79 -2.23
C THR A 106 5.67 -3.83 -2.11
N ALA A 107 5.56 -4.45 -0.93
CA ALA A 107 4.62 -5.53 -0.69
C ALA A 107 3.94 -5.38 0.67
N TYR A 108 2.69 -5.83 0.72
CA TYR A 108 1.83 -5.78 1.89
C TYR A 108 1.31 -7.18 2.20
N GLN A 109 1.04 -7.44 3.48
CA GLN A 109 0.42 -8.69 3.91
C GLN A 109 -1.06 -8.46 4.18
N LEU A 110 -1.93 -9.12 3.42
CA LEU A 110 -3.39 -9.08 3.55
C LEU A 110 -3.92 -10.49 3.84
N ASN A 111 -4.60 -10.70 4.97
CA ASN A 111 -5.16 -12.01 5.35
C ASN A 111 -4.14 -13.16 5.23
N GLY A 112 -2.89 -12.93 5.64
CA GLY A 112 -1.78 -13.89 5.56
C GLY A 112 -1.19 -14.11 4.16
N ARG A 113 -1.65 -13.38 3.13
CA ARG A 113 -1.13 -13.43 1.76
C ARG A 113 -0.32 -12.20 1.42
N TRP A 114 0.74 -12.39 0.64
CA TRP A 114 1.55 -11.29 0.10
C TRP A 114 0.91 -10.74 -1.16
N VAL A 115 0.68 -9.43 -1.17
CA VAL A 115 0.31 -8.64 -2.35
C VAL A 115 1.41 -7.62 -2.62
N VAL A 116 1.60 -7.27 -3.88
CA VAL A 116 2.69 -6.42 -4.35
C VAL A 116 2.13 -5.29 -5.20
N ALA A 117 2.71 -4.11 -5.10
CA ALA A 117 2.41 -3.00 -6.00
C ALA A 117 2.70 -3.39 -7.46
N ALA A 118 1.69 -3.36 -8.32
CA ALA A 118 1.80 -3.64 -9.75
C ALA A 118 2.72 -2.62 -10.45
N ALA A 119 2.73 -1.37 -10.00
CA ALA A 119 3.64 -0.34 -10.50
C ALA A 119 5.12 -0.76 -10.36
N ASP A 120 5.52 -1.25 -9.18
CA ASP A 120 6.89 -1.73 -8.94
C ASP A 120 7.26 -2.93 -9.80
N VAL A 121 6.28 -3.82 -10.02
CA VAL A 121 6.40 -5.00 -10.87
C VAL A 121 6.62 -4.58 -12.33
N VAL A 122 5.83 -3.63 -12.84
CA VAL A 122 5.93 -3.11 -14.21
C VAL A 122 7.24 -2.34 -14.41
N ALA A 123 7.57 -1.39 -13.53
CA ALA A 123 8.80 -0.60 -13.60
C ALA A 123 10.06 -1.49 -13.55
N ARG A 124 9.98 -2.65 -12.89
CA ARG A 124 11.06 -3.64 -12.89
C ARG A 124 11.10 -4.45 -14.19
N ALA A 125 9.95 -4.83 -14.75
CA ALA A 125 9.88 -5.53 -16.03
C ALA A 125 10.51 -4.68 -17.15
N GLU A 126 10.20 -3.39 -17.18
CA GLU A 126 10.76 -2.43 -18.14
C GLU A 126 12.28 -2.31 -18.02
N ARG A 127 12.82 -2.18 -16.80
CA ARG A 127 14.28 -2.15 -16.54
C ARG A 127 15.03 -3.41 -16.96
N ARG A 128 14.33 -4.53 -17.18
CA ARG A 128 14.93 -5.82 -17.56
C ARG A 128 14.84 -6.07 -19.07
N ALA A 129 13.95 -5.37 -19.76
CA ALA A 129 13.72 -5.51 -21.20
C ALA A 129 14.55 -4.52 -22.05
N GLY A 130 15.04 -3.44 -21.44
CA GLY A 130 16.05 -2.54 -22.01
C GLY A 130 17.47 -2.99 -21.70
#